data_AF-A0A6A3GSL4-F1
#
_entry.id   AF-A0A6A3GSL4-F1
#
_cell.length_a   1.000
_cell.length_b   1.000
_cell.length_c   1.000
_cell.angle_alpha   90.00
_cell.angle_beta   90.00
_cell.angle_gamma   90.00
#
_symmetry.space_group_name_H-M   'P 1'
#
loop_
_entity.id
_entity.type
_entity.pdbx_description
1 polymer ?
#
loop_
_entity_poly.entity_id
_entity_poly.type
_entity_poly.pdbx_seq_one_letter_code
_entity_poly.pdbx_strand_id
1 'polypeptide(L)'
;MSKPALDKSSVDSLRFNGKPLHFAAWKSKLIIHLKALSEQRALEELQHKREKPLSRFEDLLESQPAMPARPPAGDKEATWQYDLHETLLSTQSSYIKKLLCETLPSGFKGIAT
;
A
#
# COMPACT_ATOMS: atom_id res chain seq x y z
N MET A 1 0.52 10.98 -16.61
CA MET A 1 0.65 9.83 -15.68
C MET A 1 1.61 10.23 -14.57
N SER A 2 1.12 10.78 -13.45
CA SER A 2 1.96 10.93 -12.26
C SER A 2 2.10 9.56 -11.62
N LYS A 3 3.32 9.02 -11.62
CA LYS A 3 3.71 8.03 -10.62
C LYS A 3 3.29 8.57 -9.26
N PRO A 4 2.76 7.76 -8.31
CA PRO A 4 2.91 8.10 -6.92
C PRO A 4 4.41 7.98 -6.63
N ALA A 5 5.17 9.01 -7.04
CA ALA A 5 6.51 9.20 -6.56
C ALA A 5 6.35 9.32 -5.06
N LEU A 6 7.06 8.47 -4.34
CA LEU A 6 7.19 8.56 -2.92
C LEU A 6 7.73 9.96 -2.61
N ASP A 7 6.83 10.87 -2.23
CA ASP A 7 7.20 12.25 -1.97
C ASP A 7 8.11 12.25 -0.75
N LYS A 8 9.36 12.70 -0.95
CA LYS A 8 10.38 12.64 0.09
C LYS A 8 9.93 13.38 1.35
N SER A 9 9.23 14.50 1.19
CA SER A 9 8.74 15.29 2.32
C SER A 9 7.67 14.54 3.14
N SER A 10 6.80 13.79 2.46
CA SER A 10 5.80 12.94 3.09
C SER A 10 6.46 11.79 3.88
N VAL A 11 7.47 11.13 3.32
CA VAL A 11 8.20 10.05 4.03
C VAL A 11 8.99 10.56 5.22
N ASP A 12 9.68 11.69 5.08
CA ASP A 12 10.44 12.30 6.17
C ASP A 12 9.53 12.63 7.36
N SER A 13 8.29 13.06 7.09
CA SER A 13 7.28 13.33 8.13
C SER A 13 6.77 12.06 8.85
N LEU A 14 6.87 10.90 8.20
CA LEU A 14 6.47 9.60 8.72
C LEU A 14 7.60 8.86 9.43
N ARG A 15 8.81 9.42 9.47
CA ARG A 15 9.96 8.76 10.07
C ARG A 15 9.78 8.60 11.58
N PHE A 16 9.93 7.37 12.06
CA PHE A 16 9.90 7.07 13.47
C PHE A 16 11.17 7.60 14.15
N ASN A 17 11.00 8.30 15.27
CA ASN A 17 12.11 8.91 16.00
C ASN A 17 12.87 7.95 16.94
N GLY A 18 12.55 6.65 16.91
CA GLY A 18 13.20 5.63 17.72
C GLY A 18 12.74 5.54 19.17
N LYS A 19 11.93 6.49 19.67
CA LYS A 19 11.45 6.48 21.07
C LYS A 19 10.26 5.54 21.22
N PRO A 20 10.34 4.47 22.03
CA PRO A 20 9.26 3.49 22.17
C PRO A 20 7.89 4.10 22.54
N LEU A 21 7.90 5.14 23.39
CA LEU A 21 6.69 5.87 23.80
C LEU A 21 5.95 6.56 22.64
N HIS A 22 6.61 6.79 21.50
CA HIS A 22 6.02 7.39 20.30
C HIS A 22 5.61 6.35 19.25
N PHE A 23 5.82 5.05 19.51
CA PHE A 23 5.59 4.01 18.51
C PHE A 23 4.11 3.93 18.09
N ALA A 24 3.19 4.00 19.05
CA ALA A 24 1.75 4.00 18.76
C ALA A 24 1.34 5.21 17.89
N ALA A 25 1.86 6.40 18.22
CA ALA A 25 1.60 7.61 17.44
C ALA A 25 2.16 7.52 16.01
N TRP A 26 3.36 6.94 15.86
CA TRP A 26 3.93 6.66 14.54
C TRP A 26 3.08 5.67 13.74
N LYS A 27 2.65 4.56 14.34
CA LYS A 27 1.76 3.58 13.69
C LYS A 27 0.47 4.24 13.21
N SER A 28 -0.15 5.09 14.04
CA SER A 28 -1.36 5.84 13.65
C SER A 28 -1.11 6.76 12.45
N LYS A 29 0.01 7.50 12.42
CA LYS A 29 0.37 8.35 11.27
C LYS A 29 0.55 7.53 9.99
N LEU A 30 1.22 6.37 10.10
CA LEU A 30 1.41 5.48 8.97
C LEU A 30 0.08 4.95 8.42
N ILE A 31 -0.85 4.53 9.28
CA ILE A 31 -2.18 4.08 8.87
C ILE A 31 -2.97 5.21 8.20
N ILE A 32 -2.94 6.44 8.74
CA ILE A 32 -3.61 7.59 8.13
C ILE A 32 -3.07 7.86 6.72
N HIS A 33 -1.74 7.79 6.54
CA HIS A 33 -1.11 7.94 5.23
C HIS A 33 -1.57 6.88 4.23
N LEU A 34 -1.59 5.61 4.64
CA LEU A 34 -2.05 4.51 3.77
C LEU A 34 -3.53 4.67 3.39
N LYS A 35 -4.38 5.10 4.32
CA LYS A 35 -5.80 5.39 4.05
C LYS A 35 -5.96 6.50 3.01
N ALA A 36 -5.19 7.58 3.11
CA ALA A 36 -5.22 8.67 2.14
C ALA A 36 -4.78 8.19 0.74
N LEU A 37 -3.76 7.33 0.65
CA LEU A 37 -3.36 6.71 -0.61
C LEU A 37 -4.44 5.79 -1.20
N SER A 38 -5.14 5.03 -0.35
CA SER A 38 -6.27 4.19 -0.75
C SER A 38 -7.41 5.03 -1.32
N GLU A 39 -7.74 6.16 -0.69
CA GLU A 39 -8.77 7.10 -1.16
C GLU A 39 -8.37 7.76 -2.48
N GLN A 40 -7.11 8.22 -2.60
CA GLN A 40 -6.60 8.77 -3.86
C GLN A 40 -6.69 7.74 -4.98
N ARG A 41 -6.27 6.50 -4.73
CA ARG A 41 -6.35 5.43 -5.74
C ARG A 41 -7.79 5.10 -6.10
N ALA A 42 -8.70 5.02 -5.14
CA ALA A 42 -10.11 4.77 -5.41
C ALA A 42 -10.71 5.87 -6.31
N LEU A 43 -10.32 7.13 -6.09
CA LEU A 43 -10.70 8.25 -6.95
C LEU A 43 -10.11 8.12 -8.35
N GLU A 44 -8.84 7.76 -8.48
CA GLU A 44 -8.19 7.51 -9.78
C GLU A 44 -8.91 6.40 -10.55
N GLU A 45 -9.20 5.25 -9.95
CA GLU A 45 -9.90 4.16 -10.65
C GLU A 45 -11.30 4.59 -11.09
N LEU A 46 -12.03 5.35 -10.26
CA LEU A 46 -13.35 5.89 -10.60
C LEU A 46 -13.28 6.84 -11.80
N GLN A 47 -12.30 7.75 -11.82
CA GLN A 47 -12.09 8.67 -12.94
C GLN A 47 -11.79 7.94 -14.26
N HIS A 48 -11.09 6.80 -14.18
CA HIS A 48 -10.77 5.99 -15.35
C HIS A 48 -11.83 4.92 -15.68
N LYS A 49 -12.98 4.91 -14.97
CA LYS A 49 -14.05 3.91 -15.12
C LYS A 49 -13.56 2.46 -14.99
N ARG A 50 -12.57 2.25 -14.14
CA ARG A 50 -12.00 0.92 -13.85
C ARG A 50 -12.70 0.29 -12.66
N GLU A 51 -12.51 -1.02 -12.51
CA GLU A 51 -12.96 -1.72 -11.33
C GLU A 51 -12.25 -1.21 -10.06
N LYS A 52 -12.91 -1.41 -8.92
CA LYS A 52 -12.31 -1.06 -7.63
C LYS A 52 -11.11 -1.99 -7.37
N PRO A 53 -10.02 -1.47 -6.76
CA PRO A 53 -8.91 -2.32 -6.37
C PRO A 53 -9.37 -3.44 -5.42
N LEU A 54 -8.77 -4.62 -5.54
CA LEU A 54 -9.07 -5.80 -4.69
C LEU A 54 -8.82 -5.57 -3.20
N SER A 55 -7.98 -4.60 -2.85
CA SER A 55 -7.60 -4.31 -1.47
C SER A 55 -7.14 -2.85 -1.35
N ARG A 56 -7.28 -2.31 -0.13
CA ARG A 56 -6.75 -1.01 0.26
C ARG A 56 -5.35 -1.19 0.83
N PHE A 57 -4.53 -0.13 0.80
CA PHE A 57 -3.16 -0.19 1.31
C PHE A 57 -3.08 -0.61 2.78
N GLU A 58 -3.99 -0.11 3.62
CA GLU A 58 -4.00 -0.44 5.05
C GLU A 58 -4.33 -1.91 5.33
N ASP A 59 -5.14 -2.55 4.49
CA ASP A 59 -5.52 -3.96 4.65
C ASP A 59 -4.30 -4.89 4.46
N LEU A 60 -3.36 -4.47 3.59
CA LEU A 60 -2.11 -5.19 3.31
C LEU A 60 -1.13 -5.20 4.48
N LEU A 61 -1.36 -4.39 5.52
CA LEU A 61 -0.62 -4.51 6.78
C LEU A 61 -1.03 -5.75 7.57
N GLU A 62 -2.26 -6.24 7.37
CA GLU A 62 -2.83 -7.37 8.10
C GLU A 62 -2.75 -8.66 7.31
N SER A 63 -3.16 -8.62 6.03
CA SER A 63 -3.17 -9.82 5.19
C SER A 63 -3.11 -9.49 3.70
N GLN A 64 -2.60 -10.44 2.91
CA GLN A 64 -2.66 -10.33 1.45
C GLN A 64 -4.04 -10.80 0.97
N PRO A 65 -4.74 -10.04 0.11
CA PRO A 65 -6.04 -10.45 -0.41
C PRO A 65 -5.91 -11.71 -1.26
N ALA A 66 -6.95 -12.53 -1.25
CA ALA A 66 -7.05 -13.67 -2.16
C ALA A 66 -7.19 -13.16 -3.59
N MET A 67 -6.27 -13.55 -4.47
CA MET A 67 -6.40 -13.27 -5.90
C MET A 67 -7.50 -14.16 -6.50
N PRO A 68 -8.34 -13.62 -7.40
CA PRO A 68 -9.28 -14.43 -8.15
C PRO A 68 -8.55 -15.48 -8.99
N ALA A 69 -9.25 -16.54 -9.38
CA ALA A 69 -8.68 -17.54 -10.28
C ALA A 69 -8.28 -16.89 -11.60
N ARG A 70 -7.12 -17.30 -12.14
CA ARG A 70 -6.68 -16.82 -13.46
C ARG A 70 -7.70 -17.26 -14.52
N PRO A 71 -8.18 -16.35 -15.38
CA PRO A 71 -9.13 -16.70 -16.43
C PRO A 71 -8.53 -17.67 -17.46
N PRO A 72 -9.37 -18.43 -18.17
CA PRO A 72 -8.91 -19.36 -19.19
C PRO A 72 -8.22 -18.63 -20.36
N ALA A 73 -7.22 -19.30 -20.96
CA ALA A 73 -6.47 -18.78 -22.09
C ALA A 73 -7.39 -18.60 -23.32
N GLY A 74 -7.88 -17.39 -23.52
CA GLY A 74 -8.81 -17.05 -24.60
C GLY A 74 -9.60 -15.77 -24.34
N ASP A 75 -9.86 -15.46 -23.06
CA ASP A 75 -10.49 -14.20 -22.67
C ASP A 75 -9.42 -13.13 -22.44
N LYS A 76 -9.19 -12.30 -23.46
CA LYS A 76 -8.17 -11.25 -23.43
C LYS A 76 -8.51 -10.14 -22.43
N GLU A 77 -9.79 -9.82 -22.26
CA GLU A 77 -10.22 -8.75 -21.36
C GLU A 77 -10.08 -9.21 -19.91
N ALA A 78 -10.59 -10.40 -19.59
CA ALA A 78 -10.43 -10.96 -18.25
C ALA A 78 -8.95 -11.16 -17.89
N THR A 79 -8.12 -11.60 -18.84
CA THR A 79 -6.67 -11.74 -18.62
C THR A 79 -6.03 -10.39 -18.34
N TRP A 80 -6.36 -9.35 -19.12
CA TRP A 80 -5.85 -8.00 -18.88
C TRP A 80 -6.28 -7.44 -17.51
N GLN A 81 -7.54 -7.65 -17.12
CA GLN A 81 -8.03 -7.26 -15.79
C GLN A 81 -7.30 -8.00 -14.66
N TYR A 82 -7.07 -9.31 -14.83
CA TYR A 82 -6.29 -10.11 -13.88
C TYR A 82 -4.86 -9.55 -13.71
N ASP A 83 -4.15 -9.32 -14.82
CA ASP A 83 -2.78 -8.81 -14.81
C ASP A 83 -2.70 -7.40 -14.20
N LEU A 84 -3.72 -6.57 -14.43
CA LEU A 84 -3.86 -5.26 -13.80
C LEU A 84 -3.98 -5.39 -12.28
N HIS A 85 -4.87 -6.25 -11.79
CA HIS A 85 -5.05 -6.49 -10.36
C HIS A 85 -3.78 -7.05 -9.69
N GLU A 86 -3.10 -7.99 -10.34
CA GLU A 86 -1.82 -8.54 -9.87
C GLU A 86 -0.74 -7.45 -9.76
N THR A 87 -0.60 -6.64 -10.82
CA THR A 87 0.39 -5.56 -10.87
C THR A 87 0.11 -4.49 -9.80
N LEU A 88 -1.16 -4.12 -9.61
CA LEU A 88 -1.59 -3.18 -8.59
C LEU A 88 -1.25 -3.69 -7.20
N LEU A 89 -1.61 -4.93 -6.89
CA LEU A 89 -1.34 -5.54 -5.58
C LEU A 89 0.16 -5.63 -5.28
N SER A 90 0.96 -6.02 -6.27
CA SER A 90 2.42 -6.08 -6.16
C SER A 90 3.03 -4.70 -5.91
N THR A 91 2.52 -3.67 -6.61
CA THR A 91 2.97 -2.29 -6.46
C THR A 91 2.63 -1.74 -5.07
N GLN A 92 1.41 -1.97 -4.58
CA GLN A 92 0.98 -1.54 -3.24
C GLN A 92 1.83 -2.22 -2.15
N SER A 93 2.02 -3.54 -2.25
CA SER A 93 2.83 -4.32 -1.32
C SER A 93 4.28 -3.84 -1.29
N SER A 94 4.87 -3.59 -2.46
CA SER A 94 6.24 -3.07 -2.58
C SER A 94 6.38 -1.67 -1.98
N TYR A 95 5.37 -0.81 -2.18
CA TYR A 95 5.34 0.52 -1.59
C TYR A 95 5.33 0.45 -0.06
N ILE A 96 4.47 -0.38 0.54
CA ILE A 96 4.37 -0.53 2.00
C ILE A 96 5.69 -1.05 2.58
N LYS A 97 6.29 -2.07 1.95
CA LYS A 97 7.62 -2.59 2.35
C LYS A 97 8.67 -1.47 2.35
N LYS A 98 8.75 -0.71 1.26
CA LYS A 98 9.69 0.41 1.14
C LYS A 98 9.43 1.48 2.22
N LEU A 99 8.17 1.87 2.42
CA LEU A 99 7.78 2.84 3.43
C LEU A 99 8.19 2.39 4.83
N LEU A 100 7.96 1.13 5.18
CA LEU A 100 8.37 0.58 6.48
C LEU A 100 9.89 0.58 6.64
N CYS A 101 10.65 0.18 5.61
CA CYS A 101 12.11 0.20 5.65
C CYS A 101 12.70 1.62 5.81
N GLU A 102 12.06 2.64 5.21
CA GLU A 102 12.54 4.02 5.28
C GLU A 102 12.10 4.75 6.55
N THR A 103 10.93 4.38 7.10
CA THR A 103 10.35 5.07 8.25
C THR A 103 10.63 4.39 9.59
N LEU A 104 10.98 3.11 9.60
CA LEU A 104 11.34 2.36 10.82
C LEU A 104 12.85 2.10 10.85
N PRO A 105 13.59 2.55 11.89
CA PRO A 105 15.02 2.29 12.03
C PRO A 105 15.32 0.78 12.02
N SER A 106 16.34 0.38 11.25
CA SER A 106 16.85 -0.98 11.25
C SER A 106 17.31 -1.37 12.66
N GLY A 107 16.67 -2.37 13.27
CA GLY A 107 17.00 -2.81 14.62
C GLY A 107 16.08 -2.27 15.73
N PHE A 108 15.03 -1.52 15.40
CA PHE A 108 13.95 -1.29 16.35
C PHE A 108 13.24 -2.62 16.63
N LYS A 109 13.69 -3.31 17.69
CA LYS A 109 12.92 -4.38 18.32
C LYS A 109 11.74 -3.66 18.96
N GLY A 110 10.54 -3.91 18.46
CA GLY A 110 9.31 -3.36 19.03
C GLY A 110 9.30 -3.53 20.55
N ILE A 111 8.51 -2.69 21.23
CA ILE A 111 8.21 -2.82 22.66
C ILE A 111 8.10 -4.30 23.01
N ALA A 112 9.06 -4.80 23.79
CA ALA A 112 8.99 -6.13 24.37
C ALA A 112 7.77 -6.11 25.28
N THR A 113 6.66 -6.68 24.80
CA THR A 113 5.49 -7.00 25.62
C THR A 113 5.81 -8.22 26.45
#